data_AF-A0A0F9I6K1-F1
#
_entry.id   AF-A0A0F9I6K1-F1
#
_cell.length_a   1.000
_cell.length_b   1.000
_cell.length_c   1.000
_cell.angle_alpha   90.00
_cell.angle_beta   90.00
_cell.angle_gamma   90.00
#
_symmetry.space_group_name_H-M   'P 1'
#
loop_
_entity.id
_entity.type
_entity.pdbx_description
1 polymer ?
#
loop_
_entity_poly.entity_id
_entity_poly.type
_entity_poly.pdbx_seq_one_letter_code
_entity_poly.pdbx_strand_id
1 'polypeptide(L)' 'YNYWDEITLSPPAGAVSARISLMYQSTSWEYIQFLYLANDGSVAFLANEGMTMLDAWLNTGMSYPHVMASAKWPGPAK' A
#
# COMPACT_ATOMS: atom_id res chain seq x y z
N TYR A 1 -8.79 -23.91 -9.02
CA TYR A 1 -8.83 -22.50 -8.60
C TYR A 1 -7.58 -21.83 -9.11
N ASN A 2 -7.72 -20.62 -9.66
CA ASN A 2 -6.57 -19.79 -10.04
C ASN A 2 -6.14 -19.00 -8.81
N TYR A 3 -4.83 -18.81 -8.66
CA TYR A 3 -4.22 -18.11 -7.51
C TYR A 3 -3.72 -16.72 -7.91
N TRP A 4 -4.41 -16.08 -8.86
CA TRP A 4 -4.07 -14.76 -9.38
C TRP A 4 -5.34 -13.98 -9.69
N ASP A 5 -5.22 -12.66 -9.65
CA ASP A 5 -6.24 -11.72 -10.10
C ASP A 5 -5.97 -11.27 -11.52
N GLU A 6 -7.05 -10.94 -12.25
CA GLU A 6 -6.98 -10.34 -13.58
C GLU A 6 -7.58 -8.93 -13.53
N ILE A 7 -6.88 -7.97 -14.15
CA ILE A 7 -7.32 -6.59 -14.23
C ILE A 7 -7.26 -6.11 -15.68
N THR A 8 -8.36 -5.51 -16.15
CA THR A 8 -8.39 -4.83 -17.45
C THR A 8 -7.94 -3.39 -17.26
N LEU A 9 -6.89 -2.99 -17.99
CA LEU A 9 -6.38 -1.62 -17.95
C LEU A 9 -7.06 -0.76 -19.02
N SER A 10 -7.33 0.50 -18.70
CA SER A 10 -7.86 1.50 -19.64
C SER A 10 -6.82 2.61 -19.85
N PRO A 11 -5.79 2.38 -20.69
CA PRO A 11 -4.77 3.39 -20.95
C PRO A 11 -5.37 4.56 -21.76
N PRO A 12 -4.89 5.81 -21.54
CA PRO A 12 -5.36 6.97 -22.31
C PRO A 12 -4.97 6.88 -23.78
N ALA A 13 -5.75 7.54 -24.65
CA ALA A 13 -5.45 7.60 -26.08
C ALA A 13 -4.07 8.23 -26.33
N GLY A 14 -3.27 7.60 -27.20
CA GLY A 14 -1.90 8.06 -27.51
C GLY A 14 -0.83 7.60 -26.52
N ALA A 15 -1.15 6.77 -25.51
CA ALA A 15 -0.14 6.18 -24.65
C ALA A 15 0.86 5.32 -25.46
N VAL A 16 2.15 5.66 -25.37
CA VAL A 16 3.23 5.00 -26.12
C VAL A 16 4.00 3.95 -25.33
N SER A 17 3.73 3.83 -24.03
CA SER A 17 4.29 2.78 -23.18
C SER A 17 3.55 2.70 -21.85
N ALA A 18 3.65 1.55 -21.18
CA ALA A 18 3.21 1.38 -19.80
C ALA A 18 4.32 0.74 -18.96
N ARG A 19 4.38 1.12 -17.68
CA ARG A 19 5.20 0.43 -16.66
C ARG A 19 4.27 0.02 -15.53
N ILE A 20 4.28 -1.26 -15.19
CA ILE A 20 3.55 -1.81 -14.06
C ILE A 20 4.58 -2.29 -13.05
N SER A 21 4.34 -2.01 -11.77
CA SER A 21 5.20 -2.46 -10.67
C SER A 21 4.34 -3.11 -9.59
N LEU A 22 4.68 -4.35 -9.25
CA LEU A 22 4.13 -5.04 -8.09
C LEU A 22 4.86 -4.52 -6.85
N MET A 23 4.11 -3.94 -5.91
CA MET A 23 4.65 -3.35 -4.70
C MET A 23 4.23 -4.15 -3.47
N TYR A 24 5.13 -4.25 -2.50
CA TYR A 24 4.88 -4.82 -1.19
C TYR A 24 5.03 -3.76 -0.12
N GLN A 25 4.08 -3.72 0.81
CA GLN A 25 4.12 -2.86 1.98
C GLN A 25 3.81 -3.73 3.20
N SER A 26 4.65 -3.66 4.24
CA SER A 26 4.43 -4.47 5.45
C SER A 26 3.24 -3.98 6.27
N THR A 27 2.96 -2.68 6.22
CA THR A 27 1.87 -2.06 6.99
C THR A 27 1.33 -0.85 6.24
N SER A 28 0.03 -0.88 5.91
CA SER A 28 -0.62 0.23 5.21
C SER A 28 -1.02 1.36 6.16
N TRP A 29 -1.26 2.54 5.60
CA TRP A 29 -1.80 3.67 6.35
C TRP A 29 -3.17 3.34 6.96
N GLU A 30 -4.05 2.69 6.21
CA GLU A 30 -5.40 2.33 6.66
C GLU A 30 -5.36 1.41 7.87
N TYR A 31 -4.39 0.49 7.93
CA TYR A 31 -4.22 -0.38 9.09
C TYR A 31 -3.74 0.39 10.33
N ILE A 32 -2.76 1.29 10.18
CA ILE A 32 -2.32 2.17 11.28
C ILE A 32 -3.46 3.06 11.77
N GLN A 33 -4.20 3.67 10.85
CA GLN A 33 -5.35 4.51 11.16
C GLN A 33 -6.43 3.73 11.90
N PHE A 34 -6.71 2.49 11.46
CA PHE A 34 -7.64 1.62 12.16
C PHE A 34 -7.20 1.37 13.60
N LEU A 35 -5.93 0.98 13.83
CA LEU A 35 -5.41 0.73 15.17
C LEU A 35 -5.46 1.98 16.07
N TYR A 36 -5.16 3.15 15.52
CA TYR A 36 -5.24 4.42 16.23
C TYR A 36 -6.68 4.79 16.61
N LEU A 37 -7.61 4.76 15.64
CA LEU A 37 -9.00 5.18 15.86
C LEU A 37 -9.83 4.17 16.66
N ALA A 38 -9.49 2.88 16.57
CA ALA A 38 -10.21 1.82 17.29
C ALA A 38 -9.78 1.68 18.76
N ASN A 39 -8.66 2.29 19.17
CA ASN A 39 -8.24 2.24 20.57
C ASN A 39 -9.05 3.24 21.40
N ASP A 40 -10.08 2.73 22.08
CA ASP A 40 -11.00 3.51 22.91
C ASP A 40 -10.51 3.74 24.35
N GLY A 41 -9.32 3.25 24.69
CA GLY A 41 -8.74 3.41 26.02
C GLY A 41 -9.36 2.52 27.11
N SER A 42 -10.26 1.60 26.77
CA SER A 42 -10.96 0.75 27.75
C SER A 42 -10.05 -0.17 28.56
N VAL A 43 -8.93 -0.60 27.97
CA VAL A 43 -7.87 -1.35 28.66
C VAL A 43 -6.80 -0.37 29.13
N ALA A 44 -6.81 -0.04 30.43
CA ALA A 44 -5.93 0.99 31.00
C ALA A 44 -4.44 0.79 30.68
N PHE A 45 -3.96 -0.46 30.65
CA PHE A 45 -2.57 -0.79 30.27
C PHE A 45 -2.25 -0.46 28.80
N LEU A 46 -3.23 -0.53 27.91
CA LEU A 46 -3.07 -0.35 26.46
C LEU A 46 -3.66 0.97 25.94
N ALA A 47 -4.09 1.87 26.84
CA ALA A 47 -4.92 3.01 26.48
C ALA A 47 -4.24 3.98 25.49
N ASN A 48 -2.90 4.01 25.47
CA ASN A 48 -2.14 4.87 24.57
C ASN A 48 -1.60 4.14 23.33
N GLU A 49 -1.77 2.82 23.21
CA GLU A 49 -1.07 2.02 22.19
C GLU A 49 -1.44 2.39 20.76
N GLY A 50 -2.66 2.90 20.53
CA GLY A 50 -3.07 3.39 19.21
C GLY A 50 -2.24 4.62 18.80
N MET A 51 -2.03 5.55 19.73
CA MET A 51 -1.19 6.74 19.52
C MET A 51 0.28 6.35 19.43
N THR A 52 0.76 5.50 20.33
CA THR A 52 2.15 4.99 20.31
C THR A 52 2.49 4.34 18.97
N MET A 53 1.57 3.54 18.40
CA MET A 53 1.77 2.90 17.09
C MET A 53 1.79 3.90 15.95
N LEU A 54 0.89 4.90 15.95
CA LEU A 54 0.87 5.97 14.96
C LEU A 54 2.17 6.79 15.00
N ASP A 55 2.59 7.20 16.19
CA ASP A 55 3.83 7.96 16.39
C ASP A 55 5.04 7.16 15.94
N ALA A 56 5.13 5.87 16.29
CA ALA A 56 6.21 5.01 15.82
C ALA A 56 6.24 4.92 14.30
N TRP A 57 5.08 4.75 13.65
CA TRP A 57 4.99 4.67 12.19
C TRP A 57 5.42 5.97 11.50
N LEU A 58 4.97 7.12 11.98
CA LEU A 58 5.34 8.44 11.46
C LEU A 58 6.84 8.72 11.63
N ASN A 59 7.41 8.37 12.79
CA ASN A 59 8.82 8.67 13.11
C ASN A 59 9.83 7.68 12.49
N THR A 60 9.37 6.55 11.95
CA THR A 60 10.26 5.52 11.34
C THR A 60 10.20 5.50 9.81
N GLY A 61 9.69 6.57 9.20
CA GLY A 61 9.64 6.70 7.74
C GLY A 61 8.54 5.88 7.08
N MET A 62 7.52 5.46 7.85
CA MET A 62 6.22 5.03 7.35
C MET A 62 6.32 3.93 6.28
N SER A 63 6.41 2.66 6.71
CA SER A 63 6.53 1.42 5.88
C SER A 63 6.37 1.69 4.38
N TYR A 64 7.43 2.16 3.71
CA TYR A 64 7.30 2.64 2.34
C TYR A 64 7.13 1.42 1.41
N PRO A 65 6.23 1.46 0.41
CA PRO A 65 6.08 0.35 -0.51
C PRO A 65 7.37 0.04 -1.28
N HIS A 66 7.78 -1.22 -1.29
CA HIS A 66 8.96 -1.70 -2.02
C HIS A 66 8.55 -2.42 -3.31
N VAL A 67 9.27 -2.16 -4.40
CA VAL A 67 9.04 -2.84 -5.68
C VAL A 67 9.55 -4.27 -5.60
N MET A 68 8.66 -5.24 -5.80
CA MET A 68 9.01 -6.66 -5.91
C MET A 68 9.31 -7.07 -7.34
N ALA A 69 8.51 -6.57 -8.29
CA ALA A 69 8.65 -6.88 -9.70
C ALA A 69 8.18 -5.70 -10.55
N SER A 70 8.69 -5.58 -11.77
CA SER A 70 8.21 -4.60 -12.73
C SER A 70 8.29 -5.13 -14.15
N ALA A 71 7.33 -4.75 -14.97
CA ALA A 71 7.30 -5.03 -16.39
C ALA A 71 6.99 -3.75 -17.17
N LYS A 72 7.56 -3.66 -18.38
CA LYS A 72 7.41 -2.53 -19.29
C LYS A 72 6.85 -3.05 -20.61
N TRP A 73 5.80 -2.39 -21.11
CA TRP A 73 5.23 -2.65 -22.42
C TRP A 73 5.48 -1.46 -23.34
N PRO A 74 6.10 -1.67 -24.51
CA PRO A 74 6.11 -0.67 -25.56
C PRO A 74 4.69 -0.54 -26.16
N GLY A 75 4.34 0.67 -26.60
CA GLY A 75 3.15 0.88 -27.41
C GLY A 75 3.26 0.15 -28.75
N PRO A 76 2.13 -0.02 -29.47
CA PRO A 76 2.14 -0.66 -30.78
C PRO A 76 3.14 0.03 -31.71
N ALA A 77 3.90 -0.77 -32.46
CA ALA A 77 4.76 -0.25 -33.53
C ALA A 77 3.89 0.50 -34.54
N LYS A 78 4.39 1.65 -35.01
CA LYS A 78 3.73 2.42 -36.07
C LYS A 78 3.85 1.71 -37.42
#